data_AF-V4N1A8-F1
#
_entry.id   AF-V4N1A8-F1
#
_cell.length_a   1.000
_cell.length_b   1.000
_cell.length_c   1.000
_cell.angle_alpha   90.00
_cell.angle_beta   90.00
_cell.angle_gamma   90.00
#
_symmetry.space_group_name_H-M   'P 1'
#
loop_
_entity.id
_entity.type
_entity.pdbx_description
1 polymer ?
#
loop_
_entity_poly.entity_id
_entity_poly.type
_entity_poly.pdbx_seq_one_letter_code
_entity_poly.pdbx_strand_id
1 'polypeptide(L)'
;MRLFAIPLFASLGLALVQCSPQSGEESKPTSLRSTVELKLTPAAVAKLKATGETAVLDALYFGIVTQETASMADPKDGTIHLGTDLYDLPPKASQTVRLTAKSVDPAKFDLISQGRPILRVAAYASKDGQRVETLSCHDYQDYVDVVQKQAVTLRCDLSQQ
;
A
#
# COMPACT_ATOMS: atom_id res chain seq x y z
N MET A 1 36.69 74.84 28.82
CA MET A 1 36.93 74.01 30.03
C MET A 1 35.58 73.59 30.60
N ARG A 2 35.27 72.27 30.57
CA ARG A 2 34.28 71.45 31.34
C ARG A 2 32.87 72.05 31.64
N LEU A 3 31.72 71.36 31.52
CA LEU A 3 31.35 69.98 31.89
C LEU A 3 30.09 69.49 31.12
N PHE A 4 30.10 68.19 30.79
CA PHE A 4 29.05 67.15 30.87
C PHE A 4 27.56 67.41 30.55
N ALA A 5 27.03 66.60 29.62
CA ALA A 5 25.81 65.81 29.81
C ALA A 5 25.79 64.60 28.83
N ILE A 6 25.52 63.39 29.35
CA ILE A 6 25.30 62.12 28.64
C ILE A 6 23.78 61.87 28.61
N PRO A 7 23.22 61.25 27.54
CA PRO A 7 22.56 59.95 27.72
C PRO A 7 22.98 58.96 26.61
N LEU A 8 23.35 57.72 26.95
CA LEU A 8 22.44 56.56 26.99
C LEU A 8 21.61 56.40 25.70
N PHE A 9 21.92 55.38 24.88
CA PHE A 9 21.12 54.15 24.80
C PHE A 9 21.81 53.13 23.88
N ALA A 10 22.27 52.04 24.48
CA ALA A 10 22.59 50.80 23.78
C ALA A 10 21.27 50.09 23.43
N SER A 11 21.17 49.55 22.23
CA SER A 11 20.15 48.55 21.88
C SER A 11 20.68 47.62 20.79
N LEU A 12 21.38 46.58 21.25
CA LEU A 12 21.60 45.32 20.52
C LEU A 12 20.21 44.71 20.23
N GLY A 13 19.76 44.79 18.98
CA GLY A 13 18.62 44.03 18.50
C GLY A 13 19.08 42.65 18.01
N LEU A 14 19.07 41.65 18.88
CA LEU A 14 19.09 40.24 18.47
C LEU A 14 17.77 39.93 17.75
N ALA A 15 17.81 39.81 16.42
CA ALA A 15 16.71 39.23 15.65
C ALA A 15 16.72 37.70 15.88
N LEU A 16 15.90 37.23 16.82
CA LEU A 16 15.59 35.82 16.94
C LEU A 16 14.73 35.41 15.74
N VAL A 17 15.36 34.67 14.83
CA VAL A 17 14.70 33.92 13.75
C VAL A 17 13.81 32.86 14.41
N GLN A 18 12.53 33.18 14.62
CA GLN A 18 11.51 32.16 14.90
C GLN A 18 11.12 31.48 13.59
N CYS A 19 11.96 30.53 13.15
CA CYS A 19 11.49 29.46 12.28
C CYS A 19 10.66 28.50 13.14
N SER A 20 9.36 28.75 13.25
CA SER A 20 8.43 27.73 13.75
C SER A 20 8.48 26.54 12.79
N PRO A 21 8.71 25.31 13.27
CA PRO A 21 8.50 24.13 12.45
C PRO A 21 7.00 24.05 12.19
N GLN A 22 6.60 24.35 10.96
CA GLN A 22 5.27 24.05 10.46
C GLN A 22 5.10 22.54 10.58
N SER A 23 4.36 22.13 11.61
CA SER A 23 3.95 20.75 11.81
C SER A 23 3.35 20.29 10.50
N GLY A 24 4.05 19.41 9.80
CA GLY A 24 3.54 18.79 8.59
C GLY A 24 2.30 18.02 9.01
N GLU A 25 1.11 18.52 8.65
CA GLU A 25 -0.05 17.67 8.55
C GLU A 25 0.35 16.52 7.62
N GLU A 26 0.50 15.34 8.19
CA GLU A 26 0.67 14.12 7.44
C GLU A 26 -0.61 13.92 6.65
N SER A 27 -0.58 14.39 5.41
CA SER A 27 -1.70 14.39 4.49
C SER A 27 -2.22 12.96 4.37
N LYS A 28 -3.47 12.72 4.80
CA LYS A 28 -4.17 11.45 4.52
C LYS A 28 -3.97 11.12 3.04
N PRO A 29 -3.58 9.88 2.68
CA PRO A 29 -3.24 9.53 1.30
C PRO A 29 -4.41 9.89 0.38
N THR A 30 -4.19 10.88 -0.50
CA THR A 30 -5.22 11.39 -1.42
C THR A 30 -5.66 10.33 -2.43
N SER A 31 -4.87 9.27 -2.61
CA SER A 31 -5.28 8.04 -3.28
C SER A 31 -4.48 6.85 -2.77
N LEU A 32 -5.08 5.65 -2.73
CA LEU A 32 -4.40 4.37 -2.47
C LEU A 32 -3.98 3.64 -3.75
N ARG A 33 -4.07 4.32 -4.90
CA ARG A 33 -3.76 3.74 -6.21
C ARG A 33 -2.30 3.35 -6.28
N SER A 34 -2.03 2.17 -6.81
CA SER A 34 -0.68 1.60 -6.90
C SER A 34 -0.51 0.84 -8.23
N THR A 35 0.71 0.41 -8.54
CA THR A 35 0.99 -0.38 -9.74
C THR A 35 1.76 -1.64 -9.38
N VAL A 36 1.37 -2.76 -9.98
CA VAL A 36 2.03 -4.06 -9.80
C VAL A 36 2.32 -4.66 -11.18
N GLU A 37 3.47 -5.29 -11.34
CA GLU A 37 3.78 -6.12 -12.50
C GLU A 37 3.58 -7.60 -12.14
N LEU A 38 2.78 -8.32 -12.92
CA LEU A 38 2.66 -9.78 -12.84
C LEU A 38 3.52 -10.41 -13.93
N LYS A 39 4.47 -11.28 -13.55
CA LYS A 39 5.30 -12.06 -14.46
C LYS A 39 4.97 -13.54 -14.34
N LEU A 40 4.53 -14.13 -15.44
CA LEU A 40 4.31 -15.56 -15.59
C LEU A 40 5.48 -16.16 -16.39
N THR A 41 5.97 -17.33 -15.97
CA THR A 41 6.91 -18.09 -16.81
C THR A 41 6.26 -18.51 -18.14
N PRO A 42 7.04 -18.76 -19.21
CA PRO A 42 6.48 -19.29 -20.46
C PRO A 42 5.68 -20.59 -20.27
N ALA A 43 6.12 -21.46 -19.35
CA ALA A 43 5.43 -22.70 -19.01
C ALA A 43 4.06 -22.44 -18.36
N ALA A 44 4.00 -21.51 -17.41
CA ALA A 44 2.75 -21.06 -16.80
C ALA A 44 1.78 -20.49 -17.83
N VAL A 45 2.24 -19.60 -18.71
CA VAL A 45 1.40 -19.03 -19.79
C VAL A 45 0.84 -20.13 -20.70
N ALA A 46 1.68 -21.09 -21.11
CA ALA A 46 1.25 -22.18 -21.97
C ALA A 46 0.21 -23.07 -21.28
N LYS A 47 0.42 -23.40 -20.00
CA LYS A 47 -0.50 -24.23 -19.22
C LYS A 47 -1.87 -23.57 -19.06
N LEU A 48 -1.91 -22.32 -18.62
CA LEU A 48 -3.17 -21.57 -18.44
C LEU A 48 -3.99 -21.52 -19.74
N LYS A 49 -3.33 -21.24 -20.88
CA LYS A 49 -3.97 -21.25 -22.20
C LYS A 49 -4.52 -22.63 -22.56
N ALA A 50 -3.76 -23.69 -22.31
CA ALA A 50 -4.16 -25.04 -22.65
C ALA A 50 -5.34 -25.53 -21.80
N THR A 51 -5.47 -25.08 -20.56
CA THR A 51 -6.53 -25.51 -19.64
C THR A 51 -7.75 -24.58 -19.60
N GLY A 52 -7.69 -23.45 -20.31
CA GLY A 52 -8.73 -22.42 -20.32
C GLY A 52 -8.77 -21.61 -19.02
N GLU A 53 -7.66 -21.56 -18.29
CA GLU A 53 -7.51 -20.82 -17.04
C GLU A 53 -7.02 -19.38 -17.28
N THR A 54 -7.33 -18.52 -16.32
CA THR A 54 -6.85 -17.14 -16.23
C THR A 54 -5.98 -16.96 -14.99
N ALA A 55 -5.18 -15.90 -14.97
CA ALA A 55 -4.55 -15.46 -13.73
C ALA A 55 -5.47 -14.44 -13.05
N VAL A 56 -5.61 -14.52 -11.73
CA VAL A 56 -6.31 -13.52 -10.93
C VAL A 56 -5.32 -12.86 -10.00
N LEU A 57 -5.30 -11.53 -9.97
CA LEU A 57 -4.59 -10.75 -8.97
C LEU A 57 -5.56 -10.35 -7.86
N ASP A 58 -5.24 -10.72 -6.63
CA ASP A 58 -5.94 -10.34 -5.41
C ASP A 58 -5.14 -9.23 -4.71
N ALA A 59 -5.78 -8.09 -4.52
CA ALA A 59 -5.25 -6.95 -3.77
C ALA A 59 -6.11 -6.73 -2.52
N LEU A 60 -5.71 -7.34 -1.40
CA LEU A 60 -6.32 -7.12 -0.09
C LEU A 60 -5.69 -5.90 0.57
N TYR A 61 -6.53 -4.94 0.94
CA TYR A 61 -6.20 -3.81 1.78
C TYR A 61 -6.69 -4.08 3.20
N PHE A 62 -5.80 -3.97 4.17
CA PHE A 62 -6.10 -4.20 5.57
C PHE A 62 -5.26 -3.28 6.46
N GLY A 63 -5.49 -3.28 7.76
CA GLY A 63 -4.63 -2.59 8.70
C GLY A 63 -4.47 -3.34 10.00
N ILE A 64 -3.37 -3.01 10.70
CA ILE A 64 -3.08 -3.52 12.04
C ILE A 64 -4.09 -2.89 12.99
N VAL A 65 -4.67 -3.67 13.89
CA VAL A 65 -5.59 -3.16 14.91
C VAL A 65 -4.90 -2.24 15.91
N THR A 66 -5.68 -1.35 16.52
CA THR A 66 -5.28 -0.63 17.74
C THR A 66 -5.66 -1.44 18.98
N GLN A 67 -5.26 -0.98 20.16
CA GLN A 67 -5.69 -1.63 21.41
C GLN A 67 -7.22 -1.54 21.57
N GLU A 68 -7.80 -0.42 21.16
CA GLU A 68 -9.23 -0.10 21.24
C GLU A 68 -10.06 -0.92 20.25
N THR A 69 -9.48 -1.29 19.10
CA THR A 69 -10.18 -1.98 18.01
C THR A 69 -9.82 -3.45 17.87
N ALA A 70 -9.03 -4.01 18.79
CA ALA A 70 -8.60 -5.41 18.74
C ALA A 70 -9.78 -6.42 18.71
N SER A 71 -10.91 -6.10 19.36
CA SER A 71 -12.12 -6.94 19.33
C SER A 71 -12.86 -6.94 17.99
N MET A 72 -12.51 -6.02 17.07
CA MET A 72 -13.09 -5.89 15.74
C MET A 72 -12.25 -6.59 14.66
N ALA A 73 -11.12 -7.21 15.03
CA ALA A 73 -10.24 -7.91 14.11
C ALA A 73 -10.94 -9.09 13.43
N ASP A 74 -10.59 -9.35 12.17
CA ASP A 74 -10.93 -10.61 11.52
C ASP A 74 -10.30 -11.77 12.31
N PRO A 75 -11.08 -12.78 12.72
CA PRO A 75 -10.58 -13.85 13.59
C PRO A 75 -9.55 -14.76 12.91
N LYS A 76 -9.43 -14.74 11.58
CA LYS A 76 -8.51 -15.59 10.84
C LYS A 76 -7.09 -15.04 10.81
N ASP A 77 -6.95 -13.72 10.72
CA ASP A 77 -5.64 -13.06 10.54
C ASP A 77 -5.34 -11.94 11.55
N GLY A 78 -6.30 -11.57 12.39
CA GLY A 78 -6.11 -10.55 13.43
C GLY A 78 -6.05 -9.12 12.90
N THR A 79 -6.55 -8.86 11.68
CA THR A 79 -6.49 -7.55 11.03
C THR A 79 -7.87 -6.97 10.75
N ILE A 80 -7.94 -5.66 10.46
CA ILE A 80 -9.17 -5.06 9.94
C ILE A 80 -9.07 -4.99 8.42
N HIS A 81 -9.96 -5.72 7.74
CA HIS A 81 -10.05 -5.68 6.28
C HIS A 81 -10.76 -4.40 5.83
N LEU A 82 -10.10 -3.67 4.96
CA LEU A 82 -10.57 -2.42 4.37
C LEU A 82 -11.27 -2.68 3.04
N GLY A 83 -10.84 -3.69 2.29
CA GLY A 83 -11.46 -4.11 1.03
C GLY A 83 -10.54 -5.02 0.22
N THR A 84 -11.10 -5.74 -0.75
CA THR A 84 -10.35 -6.55 -1.71
C THR A 84 -10.74 -6.19 -3.13
N ASP A 85 -9.75 -5.83 -3.94
CA ASP A 85 -9.93 -5.72 -5.39
C ASP A 85 -9.43 -7.00 -6.07
N LEU A 86 -10.25 -7.56 -6.97
CA LEU A 86 -9.87 -8.68 -7.84
C LEU A 86 -9.71 -8.19 -9.27
N TYR A 87 -8.68 -8.70 -9.95
CA TYR A 87 -8.39 -8.41 -11.35
C TYR A 87 -8.22 -9.71 -12.12
N ASP A 88 -9.14 -10.00 -13.04
CA ASP A 88 -9.01 -11.10 -13.99
C ASP A 88 -8.04 -10.72 -15.10
N LEU A 89 -7.01 -11.52 -15.28
CA LEU A 89 -5.90 -11.22 -16.17
C LEU A 89 -5.74 -12.32 -17.23
N PRO A 90 -5.60 -11.95 -18.51
CA PRO A 90 -5.32 -12.91 -19.56
C PRO A 90 -3.94 -13.56 -19.32
N PRO A 91 -3.72 -14.80 -19.79
CA PRO A 91 -2.45 -15.49 -19.64
C PRO A 91 -1.37 -14.87 -20.55
N LYS A 92 -0.60 -13.93 -19.98
CA LYS A 92 0.49 -13.19 -20.61
C LYS A 92 1.76 -13.27 -19.76
N ALA A 93 2.93 -13.29 -20.41
CA ALA A 93 4.22 -13.46 -19.73
C ALA A 93 4.57 -12.29 -18.80
N SER A 94 4.23 -11.07 -19.18
CA SER A 94 4.31 -9.89 -18.32
C SER A 94 3.10 -9.00 -18.58
N GLN A 95 2.54 -8.45 -17.50
CA GLN A 95 1.51 -7.43 -17.57
C GLN A 95 1.55 -6.53 -16.34
N THR A 96 1.34 -5.24 -16.57
CA THR A 96 1.22 -4.23 -15.51
C THR A 96 -0.25 -4.03 -15.16
N VAL A 97 -0.56 -4.11 -13.87
CA VAL A 97 -1.90 -3.93 -13.31
C VAL A 97 -1.92 -2.64 -12.50
N ARG A 98 -2.89 -1.77 -12.80
CA ARG A 98 -3.14 -0.55 -12.05
C ARG A 98 -4.16 -0.85 -10.95
N LEU A 99 -3.70 -0.86 -9.72
CA LEU A 99 -4.54 -1.09 -8.56
C LEU A 99 -5.35 0.19 -8.28
N THR A 100 -6.67 0.05 -8.26
CA THR A 100 -7.60 1.17 -8.11
C THR A 100 -7.98 1.46 -6.66
N ALA A 101 -7.90 0.45 -5.79
CA ALA A 101 -8.38 0.48 -4.41
C ALA A 101 -9.88 0.83 -4.32
N LYS A 102 -10.68 0.37 -5.30
CA LYS A 102 -12.11 0.74 -5.42
C LYS A 102 -12.97 0.16 -4.28
N SER A 103 -12.57 -0.98 -3.74
CA SER A 103 -13.27 -1.69 -2.67
C SER A 103 -12.91 -1.16 -1.27
N VAL A 104 -11.90 -0.29 -1.16
CA VAL A 104 -11.45 0.19 0.14
C VAL A 104 -12.50 1.07 0.78
N ASP A 105 -12.88 0.72 2.01
CA ASP A 105 -13.74 1.50 2.89
C ASP A 105 -12.91 2.49 3.74
N PRO A 106 -12.90 3.79 3.41
CA PRO A 106 -12.12 4.79 4.15
C PRO A 106 -12.65 5.03 5.57
N ALA A 107 -13.92 4.66 5.86
CA ALA A 107 -14.50 4.82 7.19
C ALA A 107 -13.80 3.93 8.23
N LYS A 108 -13.08 2.89 7.78
CA LYS A 108 -12.32 2.00 8.65
C LYS A 108 -10.90 2.48 8.95
N PHE A 109 -10.44 3.60 8.36
CA PHE A 109 -9.06 4.06 8.59
C PHE A 109 -8.82 4.46 10.05
N ASP A 110 -9.81 5.06 10.71
CA ASP A 110 -9.66 5.42 12.13
C ASP A 110 -9.65 4.18 13.06
N LEU A 111 -9.94 2.98 12.52
CA LEU A 111 -9.91 1.74 13.28
C LEU A 111 -8.55 1.02 13.23
N ILE A 112 -7.64 1.46 12.37
CA ILE A 112 -6.34 0.81 12.16
C ILE A 112 -5.22 1.69 12.69
N SER A 113 -4.12 1.07 13.08
CA SER A 113 -2.93 1.73 13.61
C SER A 113 -2.48 2.84 12.66
N GLN A 114 -2.43 4.06 13.21
CA GLN A 114 -2.02 5.29 12.51
C GLN A 114 -2.89 5.66 11.28
N GLY A 115 -4.02 4.99 11.04
CA GLY A 115 -4.75 5.14 9.80
C GLY A 115 -3.98 4.70 8.55
N ARG A 116 -2.96 3.85 8.72
CA ARG A 116 -2.02 3.47 7.65
C ARG A 116 -2.36 2.07 7.09
N PRO A 117 -2.95 2.00 5.89
CA PRO A 117 -3.32 0.73 5.27
C PRO A 117 -2.10 -0.04 4.76
N ILE A 118 -2.18 -1.35 4.87
CA ILE A 118 -1.28 -2.35 4.31
C ILE A 118 -1.97 -2.98 3.10
N LEU A 119 -1.21 -3.18 2.03
CA LEU A 119 -1.64 -3.89 0.84
C LEU A 119 -0.91 -5.23 0.79
N ARG A 120 -1.67 -6.33 0.76
CA ARG A 120 -1.19 -7.64 0.33
C ARG A 120 -1.63 -7.87 -1.11
N VAL A 121 -0.67 -8.23 -1.96
CA VAL A 121 -0.92 -8.63 -3.33
C VAL A 121 -0.54 -10.10 -3.47
N ALA A 122 -1.49 -10.90 -3.94
CA ALA A 122 -1.31 -12.30 -4.26
C ALA A 122 -1.85 -12.57 -5.67
N ALA A 123 -1.38 -13.63 -6.31
CA ALA A 123 -1.91 -14.08 -7.59
C ALA A 123 -2.14 -15.59 -7.59
N TYR A 124 -3.18 -16.02 -8.29
CA TYR A 124 -3.55 -17.43 -8.41
C TYR A 124 -4.18 -17.71 -9.79
N ALA A 125 -4.34 -18.98 -10.14
CA ALA A 125 -5.07 -19.37 -11.35
C ALA A 125 -6.56 -19.52 -11.06
N SER A 126 -7.41 -19.13 -12.01
CA SER A 126 -8.84 -19.38 -11.94
C SER A 126 -9.37 -20.05 -13.18
N LYS A 127 -10.30 -20.98 -12.97
CA LYS A 127 -11.11 -21.61 -14.01
C LYS A 127 -12.59 -21.44 -13.65
N ASP A 128 -13.38 -20.92 -14.56
CA ASP A 128 -14.83 -20.74 -14.37
C ASP A 128 -15.19 -20.00 -13.06
N GLY A 129 -14.36 -19.01 -12.69
CA GLY A 129 -14.53 -18.20 -11.47
C GLY A 129 -14.10 -18.89 -10.16
N GLN A 130 -13.59 -20.13 -10.23
CA GLN A 130 -13.06 -20.87 -9.08
C GLN A 130 -11.55 -20.81 -9.06
N ARG A 131 -10.95 -20.66 -7.88
CA ARG A 131 -9.50 -20.76 -7.71
C ARG A 131 -9.04 -22.20 -7.98
N VAL A 132 -7.94 -22.34 -8.70
CA VAL A 132 -7.26 -23.61 -8.95
C VAL A 132 -5.76 -23.46 -8.68
N GLU A 133 -5.12 -24.56 -8.31
CA GLU A 133 -3.73 -24.58 -7.85
C GLU A 133 -2.74 -24.84 -8.99
N THR A 134 -2.94 -24.21 -10.16
CA THR A 134 -2.03 -24.33 -11.31
C THR A 134 -0.80 -23.43 -11.20
N LEU A 135 -0.94 -22.29 -10.52
CA LEU A 135 0.12 -21.31 -10.33
C LEU A 135 0.62 -21.33 -8.89
N SER A 136 1.93 -21.16 -8.74
CA SER A 136 2.58 -20.77 -7.51
C SER A 136 3.22 -19.40 -7.71
N CYS A 137 2.82 -18.43 -6.90
CA CYS A 137 3.27 -17.05 -6.99
C CYS A 137 3.91 -16.64 -5.66
N HIS A 138 4.90 -15.76 -5.73
CA HIS A 138 5.33 -15.04 -4.53
C HIS A 138 4.27 -14.01 -4.15
N ASP A 139 3.92 -13.97 -2.87
CA ASP A 139 3.10 -12.91 -2.30
C ASP A 139 3.96 -11.69 -1.96
N TYR A 140 3.34 -10.53 -1.97
CA TYR A 140 3.96 -9.28 -1.57
C TYR A 140 3.06 -8.55 -0.59
N GLN A 141 3.63 -7.98 0.47
CA GLN A 141 2.87 -7.25 1.49
C GLN A 141 3.69 -6.10 2.07
N ASP A 142 3.13 -4.89 2.05
CA ASP A 142 3.73 -3.70 2.65
C ASP A 142 2.69 -2.59 2.83
N TYR A 143 3.06 -1.49 3.48
CA TYR A 143 2.21 -0.31 3.56
C TYR A 143 1.97 0.28 2.18
N VAL A 144 0.74 0.76 1.93
CA VAL A 144 0.34 1.29 0.62
C VAL A 144 1.26 2.44 0.16
N ASP A 145 1.67 3.32 1.07
CA ASP A 145 2.57 4.44 0.79
C ASP A 145 3.98 4.00 0.34
N VAL A 146 4.43 2.82 0.78
CA VAL A 146 5.66 2.18 0.32
C VAL A 146 5.46 1.56 -1.05
N VAL A 147 4.36 0.82 -1.26
CA VAL A 147 4.01 0.22 -2.56
C VAL A 147 3.91 1.28 -3.65
N GLN A 148 3.33 2.44 -3.36
CA GLN A 148 3.19 3.54 -4.30
C GLN A 148 4.52 4.11 -4.81
N LYS A 149 5.60 3.94 -4.05
CA LYS A 149 6.93 4.48 -4.37
C LYS A 149 7.80 3.49 -5.13
N GLN A 150 7.38 2.23 -5.27
CA GLN A 150 8.20 1.19 -5.87
C GLN A 150 7.45 0.35 -6.89
N ALA A 151 8.21 -0.17 -7.86
CA ALA A 151 7.69 -1.15 -8.80
C ALA A 151 7.65 -2.53 -8.11
N VAL A 152 6.46 -2.97 -7.70
CA VAL A 152 6.26 -4.33 -7.17
C VAL A 152 6.13 -5.31 -8.34
N THR A 153 6.89 -6.40 -8.30
CA THR A 153 6.78 -7.49 -9.27
C THR A 153 6.39 -8.79 -8.57
N LEU A 154 5.22 -9.33 -8.88
CA LEU A 154 4.83 -10.69 -8.54
C LEU A 154 5.34 -11.64 -9.63
N ARG A 155 6.15 -12.62 -9.24
CA ARG A 155 6.61 -13.69 -10.13
C ARG A 155 5.82 -14.95 -9.82
N CYS A 156 5.32 -15.58 -10.88
CA CYS A 156 4.56 -16.82 -10.81
C CYS A 156 5.14 -17.84 -11.76
N ASP A 157 5.14 -19.09 -11.30
CA ASP A 157 5.44 -20.27 -12.09
C ASP A 157 4.32 -21.30 -11.92
N LEU A 158 4.47 -22.46 -12.55
CA LEU A 158 3.64 -23.61 -12.28
C LEU A 158 3.81 -24.06 -10.82
N SER A 159 2.70 -24.46 -10.21
CA SER A 159 2.73 -25.20 -8.95
C SER A 159 3.56 -26.48 -9.12
N GLN A 160 4.44 -26.79 -8.17
CA GLN A 160 5.08 -28.09 -8.05
C GLN A 160 3.99 -29.10 -7.63
N GLN A 161 3.35 -29.77 -8.59
CA GLN A 161 2.47 -30.91 -8.32
C GLN A 161 3.28 -32.21 -8.33
#